data_AF-A0A453IQ99-F1
#
_entry.id   AF-A0A453IQ99-F1
#
_cell.length_a   1.000
_cell.length_b   1.000
_cell.length_c   1.000
_cell.angle_alpha   90.00
_cell.angle_beta   90.00
_cell.angle_gamma   90.00
#
_symmetry.space_group_name_H-M   'P 1'
#
loop_
_entity.id
_entity.type
_entity.pdbx_description
1 polymer ?
#
loop_
_entity_poly.entity_id
_entity_poly.type
_entity_poly.pdbx_seq_one_letter_code
_entity_poly.pdbx_strand_id
1 'polypeptide(L)' 'VVNLIPFNPIGSASTFKTSSDQSIKKFQKVLRGIYSIRTTVRQEMGQDIAGACGQLVVSLPDERSAGGATLLSDIEDLRI' A
#
# COMPACT_ATOMS: atom_id res chain seq x y z
N VAL A 1 -3.47 15.75 -11.83
CA VAL A 1 -3.35 15.84 -10.34
C VAL A 1 -2.82 14.51 -9.85
N VAL A 2 -1.90 14.50 -8.89
CA VAL A 2 -1.26 13.27 -8.37
C VAL A 2 -1.46 13.19 -6.86
N ASN A 3 -1.77 12.00 -6.34
CA ASN A 3 -1.86 11.75 -4.91
C ASN A 3 -0.80 10.73 -4.51
N LEU A 4 0.12 11.13 -3.64
CA LEU A 4 1.17 10.26 -3.12
C LEU A 4 0.63 9.54 -1.89
N ILE A 5 0.67 8.21 -1.94
CA ILE A 5 0.30 7.34 -0.82
C ILE A 5 1.60 6.73 -0.30
N PRO A 6 2.05 7.08 0.91
CA PRO A 6 3.12 6.34 1.57
C PRO A 6 2.73 4.87 1.65
N PHE A 7 3.69 3.97 1.37
CA PHE A 7 3.40 2.54 1.40
C PHE A 7 3.01 2.11 2.82
N ASN A 8 1.83 1.49 2.97
CA ASN A 8 1.39 0.90 4.23
C ASN A 8 1.90 -0.55 4.30
N PRO A 9 2.73 -0.91 5.28
CA PRO A 9 3.28 -2.27 5.38
C PRO A 9 2.18 -3.32 5.62
N ILE A 10 2.24 -4.42 4.87
CA ILE A 10 1.30 -5.56 4.96
C ILE A 10 1.99 -6.77 5.59
N GLY A 11 2.36 -6.65 6.88
CA GLY A 11 2.96 -7.74 7.64
C GLY A 11 4.16 -8.42 6.97
N SER A 12 4.29 -9.75 7.14
CA SER A 12 5.37 -10.58 6.59
C SER A 12 5.29 -10.81 5.07
N ALA A 13 4.23 -10.32 4.40
CA ALA A 13 4.02 -10.54 2.97
C ALA A 13 4.80 -9.57 2.07
N SER A 14 5.34 -8.46 2.62
CA SER A 14 6.06 -7.46 1.82
C SER A 14 7.51 -7.29 2.24
N THR A 15 8.40 -7.20 1.25
CA THR A 15 9.81 -6.81 1.39
C THR A 15 10.00 -5.29 1.32
N PHE A 16 8.94 -4.53 1.03
CA PHE A 16 8.98 -3.09 0.90
C PHE A 16 8.67 -2.39 2.23
N LYS A 17 9.25 -1.19 2.38
CA LYS A 17 9.06 -0.34 3.56
C LYS A 17 8.52 1.03 3.15
N THR A 18 7.82 1.66 4.08
CA THR A 18 7.33 3.03 3.93
C THR A 18 8.49 3.97 3.62
N SER A 19 8.28 4.84 2.64
CA SER A 19 9.25 5.89 2.30
C SER A 19 9.36 6.89 3.45
N SER A 20 10.57 7.42 3.69
CA SER A 20 10.73 8.47 4.69
C SER A 20 10.02 9.77 4.28
N ASP A 21 9.57 10.54 5.27
CA ASP A 21 8.98 11.86 5.08
C ASP A 21 9.83 12.80 4.21
N GLN A 22 11.16 12.75 4.39
CA GLN A 22 12.07 13.55 3.57
C GLN A 22 12.02 13.15 2.11
N SER A 23 12.02 11.85 1.80
CA SER A 23 11.96 11.36 0.43
C SER A 23 10.64 11.73 -0.23
N ILE A 24 9.52 11.59 0.48
CA ILE A 24 8.19 11.94 -0.01
C ILE A 24 8.10 13.45 -0.30
N LYS A 25 8.58 14.29 0.61
CA LYS A 25 8.60 15.75 0.43
C LYS A 25 9.50 16.18 -0.73
N LYS A 26 10.67 15.55 -0.91
CA LYS A 26 11.56 15.80 -2.06
C LYS A 26 10.86 15.45 -3.37
N PHE A 27 10.19 14.29 -3.44
CA PHE A 27 9.44 13.87 -4.62
C PHE A 27 8.29 14.82 -4.93
N GLN A 28 7.49 15.19 -3.93
CA GLN A 28 6.42 16.17 -4.07
C GLN A 28 6.95 17.54 -4.57
N LYS A 29 8.11 17.99 -4.06
CA LYS A 29 8.74 19.25 -4.49
C LYS A 29 9.14 19.21 -5.95
N VAL A 30 9.68 18.09 -6.43
CA VAL A 30 10.01 17.89 -7.85
C VAL A 30 8.76 17.97 -8.72
N LEU A 31 7.70 17.22 -8.38
CA LEU A 31 6.46 17.21 -9.13
C LEU A 31 5.79 18.59 -9.20
N ARG A 32 5.75 19.31 -8.07
CA ARG A 32 5.15 20.65 -8.02
C ARG A 32 6.03 21.73 -8.64
N GLY A 33 7.34 21.66 -8.45
CA GLY A 33 8.26 22.73 -8.83
C GLY A 33 8.72 22.65 -10.29
N ILE A 34 9.13 21.46 -10.72
CA ILE A 34 9.67 21.27 -12.09
C ILE A 34 8.52 21.07 -13.08
N TYR A 35 7.55 20.25 -12.70
CA TYR A 35 6.49 19.82 -13.61
C TYR A 35 5.17 20.56 -13.42
N SER A 36 5.06 21.46 -12.43
CA SER A 36 3.83 22.18 -12.09
C SER A 36 2.61 21.28 -11.83
N ILE A 37 2.84 20.04 -11.38
CA ILE A 37 1.78 19.07 -11.12
C ILE A 37 1.26 19.26 -9.70
N ARG A 38 -0.03 19.56 -9.56
CA ARG A 38 -0.71 19.58 -8.25
C ARG A 38 -0.60 18.19 -7.60
N THR A 39 0.13 18.15 -6.50
CA THR A 39 0.48 16.91 -5.79
C THR A 39 0.13 17.01 -4.31
N THR A 40 -0.66 16.05 -3.82
CA THR A 40 -1.00 15.88 -2.40
C THR A 40 -0.33 14.64 -1.83
N VAL A 41 -0.12 14.61 -0.52
CA VAL A 41 0.31 13.41 0.20
C VAL A 41 -0.84 12.98 1.08
N ARG A 42 -1.28 11.72 0.94
CA ARG A 42 -2.36 11.15 1.74
C ARG A 42 -1.80 10.76 3.11
N GLN A 43 -2.49 11.18 4.18
CA GLN A 43 -2.20 10.67 5.51
C GLN A 43 -2.64 9.21 5.62
N GLU A 44 -1.77 8.42 6.23
CA GLU A 44 -2.07 7.05 6.63
C GLU A 44 -3.07 7.06 7.78
N MET A 45 -4.12 6.26 7.66
CA MET A 45 -5.20 6.13 8.65
C MET A 45 -5.58 4.65 8.75
N GLY A 46 -5.82 4.15 9.97
CA GLY A 46 -6.31 2.78 10.22
C GLY A 46 -5.25 1.68 10.17
N GLN A 47 -3.96 2.01 10.18
CA GLN A 47 -2.86 1.03 10.22
C GLN A 47 -2.86 0.17 11.48
N ASP A 48 -3.26 0.74 12.61
CA ASP A 48 -3.40 0.10 13.91
C ASP A 48 -4.49 -0.98 13.93
N ILE A 49 -5.51 -0.84 13.08
CA ILE A 49 -6.63 -1.77 12.96
C ILE A 49 -6.60 -2.60 11.67
N ALA A 50 -5.46 -2.64 10.96
CA ALA A 50 -5.34 -3.27 9.64
C ALA A 50 -6.39 -2.79 8.61
N GLY A 51 -6.84 -1.55 8.74
CA GLY A 51 -7.81 -0.90 7.88
C GLY A 51 -7.18 0.11 6.90
N ALA A 52 -5.85 0.22 6.85
CA ALA A 52 -5.19 1.08 5.87
C ALA A 52 -5.35 0.48 4.45
N CYS A 53 -5.17 1.33 3.43
CA CYS A 53 -5.25 0.88 2.04
C CYS A 53 -4.24 -0.26 1.80
N GLY A 54 -4.70 -1.40 1.27
CA GLY A 54 -3.91 -2.62 1.04
C GLY A 54 -3.87 -3.63 2.19
N GLN A 55 -4.49 -3.34 3.34
CA GLN A 55 -4.47 -4.24 4.51
C GLN A 55 -5.75 -5.05 4.72
N LEU A 56 -6.73 -4.90 3.82
CA LEU A 56 -7.98 -5.66 3.87
C LEU A 56 -7.73 -7.10 3.40
N VAL A 57 -7.10 -7.90 4.26
CA VAL A 57 -6.85 -9.32 4.02
C VAL A 57 -8.13 -10.10 4.34
N VAL A 58 -8.67 -10.82 3.35
CA VAL A 58 -9.76 -11.76 3.60
C VAL A 58 -9.16 -12.96 4.34
N SER A 59 -9.56 -13.15 5.59
CA SER A 59 -9.26 -14.38 6.33
C SER A 59 -10.11 -15.51 5.75
N LEU A 60 -9.64 -16.15 4.69
CA LEU A 60 -10.20 -17.42 4.24
C LEU A 60 -9.89 -18.47 5.33
N PRO A 61 -10.89 -19.25 5.80
CA PRO A 61 -10.62 -20.35 6.72
C PRO A 61 -9.51 -21.25 6.17
N ASP A 62 -8.57 -21.61 7.03
CA ASP A 62 -7.35 -22.38 6.74
C ASP A 62 -7.69 -23.77 6.17
N GLU A 63 -7.89 -23.86 4.85
CA GLU A 63 -7.85 -25.13 4.12
C GLU A 63 -6.37 -25.55 4.03
N ARG A 64 -5.91 -26.17 5.12
CA ARG A 64 -4.65 -26.90 5.16
C ARG A 64 -4.63 -27.95 4.06
N SER A 65 -3.99 -27.68 2.93
CA SER A 65 -3.42 -28.73 2.06
C SER A 65 -2.46 -28.12 1.04
N ALA A 66 -1.18 -28.46 1.22
CA ALA A 66 -0.16 -28.66 0.19
C ALA A 66 -0.25 -27.88 -1.14
N GLY A 67 0.66 -26.93 -1.32
CA GLY A 67 1.20 -26.55 -2.62
C GLY A 67 0.62 -25.26 -3.23
N GLY A 68 1.46 -24.21 -3.29
CA GLY A 68 1.22 -23.04 -4.15
C GLY A 68 0.70 -21.79 -3.44
N ALA A 69 1.43 -21.30 -2.44
CA ALA A 69 1.17 -19.99 -1.82
C ALA A 69 1.59 -18.85 -2.77
N THR A 70 0.78 -18.54 -3.79
CA THR A 70 1.10 -17.40 -4.68
C THR A 70 -0.09 -16.61 -5.22
N LEU A 71 -1.36 -16.99 -5.04
CA LEU A 71 -2.38 -16.41 -5.94
C LEU A 71 -3.66 -15.80 -5.37
N LEU A 72 -3.80 -15.58 -4.06
CA LEU A 72 -4.89 -14.75 -3.54
C LEU A 72 -4.45 -14.05 -2.25
N SER A 73 -3.77 -12.92 -2.38
CA SER A 73 -3.35 -12.08 -1.24
C SER A 73 -4.22 -10.84 -1.08
N ASP A 74 -4.93 -10.44 -2.14
CA ASP A 74 -5.77 -9.25 -2.17
C ASP A 74 -7.20 -9.59 -2.59
N ILE A 75 -8.18 -8.82 -2.09
CA ILE A 75 -9.58 -8.96 -2.51
C ILE A 75 -9.77 -8.60 -3.98
N GLU A 76 -8.88 -7.78 -4.53
CA GLU A 76 -8.84 -7.43 -5.97
C GLU A 76 -8.43 -8.63 -6.86
N ASP A 77 -7.83 -9.68 -6.28
CA ASP A 77 -7.48 -10.91 -7.00
C ASP A 77 -8.70 -11.85 -7.19
N LEU A 78 -9.83 -11.59 -6.52
CA LEU A 78 -11.08 -12.32 -6.72
C LEU A 78 -11.70 -11.95 -8.07
N ARG A 79 -11.37 -12.72 -9.10
CA ARG A 79 -12.06 -12.71 -10.38
C ARG A 79 -13.42 -13.39 -10.24
N ILE A 80 -14.46 -12.61 -9.97
CA ILE A 80 -15.87 -12.99 -10.18
C ILE A 80 -16.25 -12.76 -11.64
#